data_AF-A0A0C2CZZ9-F1
#
_entry.id   AF-A0A0C2CZZ9-F1
#
_cell.length_a   1.000
_cell.length_b   1.000
_cell.length_c   1.000
_cell.angle_alpha   90.00
_cell.angle_beta   90.00
_cell.angle_gamma   90.00
#
_symmetry.space_group_name_H-M   'P 1'
#
loop_
_entity.id
_entity.type
_entity.pdbx_description
1 polymer ?
#
loop_
_entity_poly.entity_id
_entity_poly.type
_entity_poly.pdbx_seq_one_letter_code
_entity_poly.pdbx_strand_id
1 'polypeptide(L)'
;MFLGRLADDHGFDYGTIPLDIERRDHRQVLWEELACCGVSASVCAPLHTDPQRFVREWFAEQFEIQGVFHGLEHDHPAFCARVDAQISVPARAEELRATVERGHRQLSEAIRRAGGPPLPAADLLAMWRDYRETQLGSARLAAG
;
A
#
# COMPACT_ATOMS: atom_id res chain seq x y z
N MET A 1 12.80 -26.64 -17.18
CA MET A 1 11.76 -27.37 -16.43
C MET A 1 11.99 -27.09 -14.95
N PHE A 2 11.20 -26.17 -14.38
CA PHE A 2 11.02 -25.92 -12.94
C PHE A 2 9.49 -26.01 -12.79
N LEU A 3 8.99 -26.95 -12.00
CA LEU A 3 7.61 -27.40 -12.06
C LEU A 3 6.60 -26.26 -11.78
N GLY A 4 5.89 -25.85 -12.84
CA GLY A 4 4.45 -25.61 -12.76
C GLY A 4 3.96 -24.22 -12.33
N ARG A 5 4.45 -23.16 -12.99
CA ARG A 5 3.84 -21.82 -13.03
C ARG A 5 3.57 -21.19 -11.65
N LEU A 6 4.58 -20.51 -11.10
CA LEU A 6 4.28 -19.26 -10.40
C LEU A 6 3.57 -18.38 -11.43
N ALA A 7 2.32 -18.01 -11.18
CA ALA A 7 1.85 -16.75 -11.74
C ALA A 7 2.87 -15.69 -11.32
N ASP A 8 3.21 -14.74 -12.19
CA ASP A 8 3.82 -13.49 -11.71
C ASP A 8 2.91 -13.02 -10.57
N ASP A 9 3.44 -13.09 -9.36
CA ASP A 9 2.75 -12.95 -8.08
C ASP A 9 2.08 -11.57 -7.91
N HIS A 10 2.33 -10.64 -8.83
CA HIS A 10 1.73 -9.31 -8.87
C HIS A 10 1.11 -8.93 -10.23
N GLY A 11 1.09 -9.84 -11.23
CA GLY A 11 0.49 -9.54 -12.54
C GLY A 11 1.18 -8.44 -13.36
N PHE A 12 2.42 -8.06 -13.02
CA PHE A 12 3.25 -7.13 -13.78
C PHE A 12 4.66 -7.69 -14.03
N ASP A 13 5.28 -7.26 -15.13
CA ASP A 13 6.61 -7.73 -15.53
C ASP A 13 7.70 -7.15 -14.61
N TYR A 14 8.32 -8.00 -13.80
CA TYR A 14 9.43 -7.63 -12.92
C TYR A 14 10.62 -7.00 -13.63
N GLY A 15 10.80 -7.26 -14.94
CA GLY A 15 11.83 -6.60 -15.75
C GLY A 15 11.62 -5.09 -15.91
N THR A 16 10.47 -4.56 -15.48
CA THR A 16 10.17 -3.11 -15.49
C THR A 16 10.65 -2.37 -14.24
N ILE A 17 11.17 -3.08 -13.22
CA ILE A 17 11.79 -2.47 -12.05
C ILE A 17 13.16 -1.90 -12.43
N PRO A 18 13.49 -0.64 -12.04
CA PRO A 18 12.69 0.25 -11.20
C PRO A 18 11.53 0.92 -11.95
N LEU A 19 10.37 0.94 -11.30
CA LEU A 19 9.15 1.55 -11.78
C LEU A 19 9.29 3.08 -11.79
N ASP A 20 9.29 3.65 -12.99
CA ASP A 20 9.09 5.09 -13.20
C ASP A 20 7.67 5.54 -12.83
N ILE A 21 7.51 6.19 -11.68
CA ILE A 21 6.23 6.65 -11.12
C ILE A 21 5.53 7.74 -11.96
N GLU A 22 6.25 8.41 -12.85
CA GLU A 22 5.64 9.41 -13.73
C GLU A 22 4.81 8.75 -14.84
N ARG A 23 5.17 7.50 -15.21
CA ARG A 23 4.37 6.69 -16.11
C ARG A 23 3.11 6.18 -15.41
N ARG A 24 1.97 6.29 -16.11
CA ARG A 24 0.66 5.96 -15.54
C ARG A 24 0.51 4.47 -15.20
N ASP A 25 1.00 3.59 -16.06
CA ASP A 25 0.99 2.13 -15.87
C ASP A 25 1.81 1.72 -14.64
N HIS A 26 3.01 2.27 -14.48
CA HIS A 26 3.86 2.02 -13.32
C HIS A 26 3.28 2.60 -12.02
N ARG A 27 2.74 3.82 -12.07
CA ARG A 27 2.09 4.44 -10.91
C ARG A 27 0.86 3.65 -10.45
N GLN A 28 0.12 3.08 -11.39
CA GLN A 28 -1.04 2.25 -11.08
C GLN A 28 -0.65 1.03 -10.23
N VAL A 29 0.52 0.42 -10.47
CA VAL A 29 1.05 -0.67 -9.63
C VAL A 29 1.23 -0.20 -8.19
N LEU A 30 1.89 0.95 -7.98
CA LEU A 30 2.03 1.51 -6.64
C LEU A 30 0.66 1.81 -5.99
N TRP A 31 -0.30 2.35 -6.75
CA TRP A 31 -1.64 2.60 -6.22
C TRP A 31 -2.37 1.32 -5.80
N GLU A 32 -2.17 0.22 -6.52
CA GLU A 32 -2.75 -1.08 -6.17
C GLU A 32 -2.08 -1.65 -4.91
N GLU A 33 -0.76 -1.58 -4.81
CA GLU A 33 -0.01 -1.97 -3.62
C GLU A 33 -0.42 -1.15 -2.38
N LEU A 34 -0.52 0.18 -2.50
CA LEU A 34 -0.97 1.03 -1.40
C LEU A 34 -2.45 0.80 -1.05
N ALA A 35 -3.30 0.48 -2.03
CA ALA A 35 -4.69 0.10 -1.76
C ALA A 35 -4.76 -1.22 -0.99
N CYS A 36 -3.97 -2.23 -1.37
CA CYS A 36 -3.85 -3.49 -0.63
C CYS A 36 -3.38 -3.25 0.81
N CYS A 37 -2.36 -2.39 0.99
CA CYS A 37 -1.86 -1.98 2.30
C CYS A 37 -2.97 -1.34 3.16
N GLY A 38 -3.64 -0.29 2.66
CA GLY A 38 -4.68 0.41 3.41
C GLY A 38 -5.92 -0.45 3.70
N VAL A 39 -6.36 -1.25 2.73
CA VAL A 39 -7.52 -2.13 2.90
C VAL A 39 -7.21 -3.25 3.90
N SER A 40 -6.05 -3.90 3.79
CA SER A 40 -5.66 -4.97 4.74
C SER A 40 -5.48 -4.42 6.16
N ALA A 41 -4.87 -3.24 6.31
CA ALA A 41 -4.76 -2.56 7.61
C ALA A 41 -6.15 -2.33 8.23
N SER A 42 -7.07 -1.69 7.49
CA SER A 42 -8.42 -1.41 7.96
C SER A 42 -9.21 -2.66 8.31
N VAL A 43 -9.18 -3.67 7.44
CA VAL A 43 -9.99 -4.90 7.60
C VAL A 43 -9.49 -5.74 8.76
N CYS A 44 -8.18 -5.84 8.97
CA CYS A 44 -7.61 -6.66 10.02
C CYS A 44 -7.60 -5.94 11.38
N ALA A 45 -7.53 -4.61 11.44
CA ALA A 45 -7.43 -3.87 12.71
C ALA A 45 -8.42 -4.28 13.80
N PRO A 46 -9.73 -4.51 13.51
CA PRO A 46 -10.70 -4.92 14.53
C PRO A 46 -10.42 -6.31 15.14
N LEU A 47 -9.53 -7.10 14.55
CA LEU A 47 -9.14 -8.43 15.04
C LEU A 47 -7.99 -8.38 16.07
N HIS A 48 -7.41 -7.20 16.31
CA HIS A 48 -6.27 -7.01 17.21
C HIS A 48 -6.67 -6.29 18.50
N THR A 49 -5.96 -6.59 19.60
CA THR A 49 -6.18 -5.98 20.92
C THR A 49 -5.89 -4.48 20.93
N ASP A 50 -4.98 -4.01 20.09
CA ASP A 50 -4.66 -2.60 19.89
C ASP A 50 -4.77 -2.26 18.39
N PRO A 51 -5.98 -1.93 17.90
CA PRO A 51 -6.23 -1.67 16.49
C PRO A 51 -5.41 -0.50 15.92
N GLN A 52 -5.22 0.56 16.70
CA GLN A 52 -4.50 1.75 16.23
C GLN A 52 -3.01 1.47 16.03
N ARG A 53 -2.40 0.77 17.00
CA ARG A 53 -1.01 0.34 16.87
C ARG A 53 -0.84 -0.65 15.72
N PHE A 54 -1.76 -1.60 15.57
CA PHE A 54 -1.73 -2.56 14.45
C PHE A 54 -1.73 -1.84 13.10
N VAL A 55 -2.67 -0.90 12.89
CA VAL A 55 -2.75 -0.13 11.63
C VAL A 55 -1.43 0.56 11.33
N ARG A 56 -0.83 1.21 12.33
CA ARG A 56 0.44 1.91 12.19
C ARG A 56 1.60 1.00 11.82
N GLU A 57 1.77 -0.11 12.54
CA GLU A 57 2.87 -1.06 12.31
C GLU A 57 2.70 -1.82 10.99
N TRP A 58 1.48 -2.27 10.68
CA TRP A 58 1.16 -2.97 9.44
C TRP A 58 1.31 -2.06 8.23
N PHE A 59 0.78 -0.83 8.30
CA PHE A 59 0.92 0.15 7.24
C PHE A 59 2.39 0.46 6.94
N ALA A 60 3.20 0.69 8.00
CA ALA A 60 4.63 0.93 7.85
C ALA A 60 5.34 -0.24 7.16
N GLU A 61 5.12 -1.48 7.61
CA GLU A 61 5.74 -2.67 7.04
C GLU A 61 5.40 -2.85 5.55
N GLN A 62 4.11 -2.74 5.21
CA GLN A 62 3.63 -2.92 3.84
C GLN A 62 4.00 -1.75 2.91
N PHE A 63 4.11 -0.52 3.44
CA PHE A 63 4.52 0.66 2.69
C PHE A 63 6.03 0.65 2.40
N GLU A 64 6.86 0.36 3.39
CA GLU A 64 8.32 0.54 3.31
C GLU A 64 8.97 -0.38 2.27
N ILE A 65 8.47 -1.61 2.11
CA ILE A 65 8.96 -2.53 1.09
C ILE A 65 8.76 -2.00 -0.34
N GLN A 66 7.81 -1.09 -0.55
CA GLN A 66 7.50 -0.55 -1.87
C GLN A 66 8.64 0.28 -2.45
N GLY A 67 9.54 0.81 -1.61
CA GLY A 67 10.73 1.53 -2.05
C GLY A 67 11.62 0.72 -2.99
N VAL A 68 11.67 -0.61 -2.83
CA VAL A 68 12.43 -1.54 -3.67
C VAL A 68 11.97 -1.46 -5.13
N PHE A 69 10.66 -1.42 -5.38
CA PHE A 69 10.12 -1.35 -6.74
C PHE A 69 10.48 -0.05 -7.47
N HIS A 70 10.94 0.97 -6.74
CA HIS A 70 11.29 2.28 -7.27
C HIS A 70 12.80 2.60 -7.19
N GLY A 71 13.63 1.60 -6.87
CA GLY A 71 15.09 1.76 -6.72
C GLY A 71 15.49 2.64 -5.54
N LEU A 72 14.69 2.65 -4.47
CA LEU A 72 14.87 3.44 -3.25
C LEU A 72 14.92 2.55 -2.00
N GLU A 73 15.34 1.30 -2.14
CA GLU A 73 15.45 0.30 -1.06
C GLU A 73 16.34 0.73 0.11
N HIS A 74 17.24 1.70 -0.13
CA HIS A 74 18.16 2.24 0.87
C HIS A 74 17.95 3.73 1.13
N ASP A 75 16.91 4.34 0.56
CA ASP A 75 16.58 5.76 0.72
C ASP A 75 15.09 5.94 0.99
N HIS A 76 14.68 5.48 2.17
CA HIS A 76 13.31 5.60 2.64
C HIS A 76 12.80 7.06 2.68
N PRO A 77 13.58 8.07 3.12
CA PRO A 77 13.18 9.47 3.03
C PRO A 77 12.87 9.92 1.59
N ALA A 78 13.70 9.55 0.61
CA ALA A 78 13.42 9.87 -0.79
C ALA A 78 12.16 9.15 -1.30
N PHE A 79 11.90 7.93 -0.86
CA PHE A 79 10.68 7.20 -1.26
C PHE A 79 9.44 7.89 -0.71
N CYS A 80 9.46 8.30 0.57
CA CYS A 80 8.38 9.09 1.15
C CYS A 80 8.16 10.40 0.40
N ALA A 81 9.23 11.15 0.10
CA ALA A 81 9.13 12.40 -0.64
C ALA A 81 8.55 12.20 -2.05
N ARG A 82 8.87 11.08 -2.71
CA ARG A 82 8.31 10.71 -4.01
C ARG A 82 6.80 10.46 -3.92
N VAL A 83 6.34 9.72 -2.91
CA VAL A 83 4.92 9.46 -2.67
C VAL A 83 4.18 10.75 -2.30
N ASP A 84 4.76 11.59 -1.44
CA ASP A 84 4.24 12.92 -1.10
C ASP A 84 4.03 13.77 -2.37
N ALA A 85 5.02 13.79 -3.27
CA ALA A 85 4.92 14.52 -4.53
C ALA A 85 3.78 14.00 -5.42
N GLN A 86 3.58 12.68 -5.53
CA GLN A 86 2.47 12.12 -6.29
C GLN A 86 1.11 12.48 -5.70
N ILE A 87 0.93 12.31 -4.39
CA ILE A 87 -0.34 12.55 -3.71
C ILE A 87 -0.68 14.05 -3.68
N SER A 88 0.32 14.94 -3.75
CA SER A 88 0.08 16.39 -3.82
C SER A 88 -0.62 16.85 -5.11
N VAL A 89 -0.56 16.05 -6.18
CA VAL A 89 -1.24 16.34 -7.45
C VAL A 89 -2.71 15.88 -7.35
N PRO A 90 -3.71 16.78 -7.47
CA PRO A 90 -5.11 16.41 -7.22
C PRO A 90 -5.62 15.23 -8.04
N ALA A 91 -5.31 15.19 -9.34
CA ALA A 91 -5.72 14.09 -10.22
C ALA A 91 -5.09 12.75 -9.81
N ARG A 92 -3.85 12.74 -9.32
CA ARG A 92 -3.16 11.53 -8.85
C ARG A 92 -3.72 11.05 -7.51
N ALA A 93 -4.08 11.98 -6.62
CA ALA A 93 -4.80 11.64 -5.40
C ALA A 93 -6.19 11.03 -5.68
N GLU A 94 -6.88 11.49 -6.72
CA GLU A 94 -8.14 10.88 -7.17
C GLU A 94 -7.93 9.49 -7.77
N GLU A 95 -6.88 9.27 -8.58
CA GLU A 95 -6.50 7.93 -9.06
C GLU A 95 -6.31 6.95 -7.90
N LEU A 96 -5.61 7.39 -6.85
CA LEU A 96 -5.39 6.59 -5.65
C LEU A 96 -6.69 6.26 -4.92
N ARG A 97 -7.54 7.27 -4.65
CA ARG A 97 -8.84 7.06 -3.99
C ARG A 97 -9.72 6.09 -4.78
N ALA A 98 -9.79 6.24 -6.10
CA ALA A 98 -10.55 5.35 -6.97
C ALA A 98 -10.00 3.91 -6.93
N THR A 99 -8.68 3.75 -6.82
CA THR A 99 -8.03 2.43 -6.70
C THR A 99 -8.37 1.78 -5.36
N VAL A 100 -8.33 2.54 -4.25
CA VAL A 100 -8.74 2.08 -2.91
C VAL A 100 -10.21 1.67 -2.89
N GLU A 101 -11.10 2.52 -3.43
CA GLU A 101 -12.54 2.22 -3.51
C GLU A 101 -12.81 0.96 -4.33
N ARG A 102 -12.12 0.80 -5.47
CA ARG A 102 -12.24 -0.39 -6.31
C ARG A 102 -11.80 -1.65 -5.56
N GLY A 103 -10.65 -1.62 -4.89
CA GLY A 103 -10.12 -2.75 -4.12
C GLY A 103 -11.03 -3.11 -2.94
N HIS A 104 -11.48 -2.10 -2.18
CA HIS A 104 -12.41 -2.28 -1.08
C HIS A 104 -13.74 -2.90 -1.52
N ARG A 105 -14.31 -2.42 -2.62
CA ARG A 105 -15.55 -2.97 -3.20
C ARG A 105 -15.39 -4.43 -3.62
N GLN A 106 -14.29 -4.77 -4.30
CA GLN A 106 -14.00 -6.14 -4.72
C GLN A 106 -13.87 -7.09 -3.51
N LEU A 107 -13.11 -6.68 -2.49
CA LEU A 107 -12.96 -7.47 -1.27
C LEU A 107 -14.28 -7.60 -0.51
N SER A 108 -15.03 -6.49 -0.37
CA SER A 108 -16.34 -6.49 0.29
C SER A 108 -17.32 -7.45 -0.40
N GLU A 109 -17.31 -7.50 -1.74
CA GLU A 109 -18.13 -8.45 -2.49
C GLU A 109 -17.70 -9.89 -2.24
N ALA A 110 -16.39 -10.17 -2.23
CA ALA A 110 -15.86 -11.51 -1.97
C ALA A 110 -16.22 -12.00 -0.56
N ILE A 111 -16.02 -11.16 0.46
CA ILE A 111 -16.37 -11.47 1.85
C ILE A 111 -17.88 -11.68 2.01
N ARG A 112 -18.71 -10.82 1.40
CA ARG A 112 -20.16 -10.98 1.41
C ARG A 112 -20.61 -12.30 0.78
N ARG A 113 -20.01 -12.70 -0.36
CA ARG A 113 -20.31 -13.98 -1.02
C ARG A 113 -19.93 -15.18 -0.14
N ALA A 114 -18.89 -15.05 0.68
CA ALA A 114 -18.49 -16.05 1.66
C ALA A 114 -19.34 -16.03 2.96
N GLY A 115 -20.35 -15.16 3.06
CA GLY A 115 -21.19 -15.01 4.26
C GLY A 115 -20.55 -14.19 5.38
N GLY A 116 -19.45 -13.47 5.09
CA GLY A 116 -18.76 -12.63 6.06
C GLY A 116 -19.44 -11.27 6.30
N PRO A 117 -18.98 -10.53 7.33
CA PRO A 117 -19.57 -9.26 7.72
C PRO A 117 -19.23 -8.13 6.74
N PRO A 118 -19.94 -6.99 6.80
CA PRO A 118 -19.51 -5.76 6.16
C PRO A 118 -18.11 -5.35 6.63
N LEU A 119 -17.28 -4.87 5.69
CA LEU A 119 -15.92 -4.45 5.97
C LEU A 119 -15.84 -2.96 6.36
N PRO A 120 -14.93 -2.57 7.27
CA PRO A 120 -14.67 -1.17 7.57
C PRO A 120 -14.13 -0.44 6.34
N ALA A 121 -14.39 0.86 6.24
CA ALA A 121 -13.81 1.69 5.19
C ALA A 121 -12.28 1.82 5.35
N ALA A 122 -11.58 2.07 4.24
CA ALA A 122 -10.16 2.36 4.22
C ALA A 122 -9.92 3.81 3.79
N ASP A 123 -9.31 4.62 4.65
CA ASP A 123 -8.81 5.95 4.31
C ASP A 123 -7.28 5.93 4.29
N LEU A 124 -6.76 5.50 3.13
CA LEU A 124 -5.33 5.41 2.88
C LEU A 124 -4.62 6.76 3.05
N LEU A 125 -5.27 7.88 2.70
CA LEU A 125 -4.65 9.20 2.83
C LEU A 125 -4.55 9.62 4.30
N ALA A 126 -5.52 9.24 5.14
CA ALA A 126 -5.42 9.43 6.59
C ALA A 126 -4.29 8.58 7.19
N MET A 127 -4.18 7.31 6.79
CA MET A 127 -3.09 6.43 7.22
C MET A 127 -1.72 6.99 6.81
N TRP A 128 -1.61 7.51 5.57
CA TRP A 128 -0.41 8.17 5.10
C TRP A 128 -0.03 9.37 5.97
N ARG A 129 -0.98 10.27 6.26
CA ARG A 129 -0.72 11.43 7.13
C ARG A 129 -0.26 11.00 8.53
N ASP A 130 -0.93 10.04 9.14
CA ASP A 130 -0.57 9.50 10.46
C ASP A 130 0.83 8.88 10.44
N TYR A 131 1.17 8.11 9.40
CA TYR A 131 2.50 7.55 9.21
C TYR A 131 3.59 8.64 9.10
N ARG A 132 3.32 9.71 8.34
CA ARG A 132 4.26 10.83 8.18
C ARG A 132 4.45 11.62 9.46
N GLU A 133 3.40 11.79 10.25
CA GLU A 133 3.46 12.49 11.56
C GLU A 133 4.20 11.67 12.62
N THR A 134 4.04 10.34 12.60
CA THR A 134 4.60 9.44 13.62
C THR A 134 6.04 8.98 13.34
N GLN A 135 6.54 9.15 12.10
CA GLN A 135 7.90 8.77 11.67
C GLN A 135 8.33 7.35 12.06
N LEU A 136 7.41 6.40 12.10
CA LEU A 136 7.68 5.04 12.59
C LEU A 136 8.81 4.32 11.84
N GLY A 137 9.00 4.60 10.55
CA GLY A 137 10.12 4.06 9.75
C GLY A 137 11.50 4.56 10.19
N SER A 138 11.61 5.83 10.62
CA SER A 138 12.88 6.39 11.12
C SER A 138 13.31 5.78 12.45
N ALA A 139 12.34 5.40 13.30
CA ALA A 139 12.61 4.82 14.61
C ALA A 139 13.11 3.37 14.55
N ARG A 140 12.63 2.57 13.56
CA ARG A 140 13.08 1.18 13.35
C ARG A 140 14.49 1.09 12.78
N LEU A 141 14.88 1.99 11.87
CA LEU A 141 16.23 2.03 11.28
C LEU A 141 17.30 2.56 12.25
N ALA A 142 16.93 3.42 13.21
CA ALA A 142 17.85 3.95 14.22
C ALA A 142 18.12 2.97 15.38
N ALA A 143 17.34 1.89 15.50
CA ALA A 143 17.44 0.88 16.56
C ALA A 143 18.07 -0.44 16.09
N GLY A 144 18.50 -0.53 14.83
CA GLY A 144 19.15 -1.68 14.21
C GLY A 144 20.67 -1.55 14.14
#